data_AF-A0A3C0INH9-F1
#
_entry.id   AF-A0A3C0INH9-F1
#
_cell.length_a   1.000
_cell.length_b   1.000
_cell.length_c   1.000
_cell.angle_alpha   90.00
_cell.angle_beta   90.00
_cell.angle_gamma   90.00
#
_symmetry.space_group_name_H-M   'P 1'
#
loop_
_entity.id
_entity.type
_entity.pdbx_description
1 polymer ?
#
loop_
_entity_poly.entity_id
_entity_poly.type
_entity_poly.pdbx_seq_one_letter_code
_entity_poly.pdbx_strand_id
1 'polypeptide(L)' 'LSVTLQPTIDILKTLGAAKTNQFLVGFALETNNEEANALKKLASKNADAIVLNSLNDAG' A
#
# COMPACT_ATOMS: atom_id res chain seq x y z
N LEU A 1 -12.59 -0.70 29.38
CA LEU A 1 -13.32 -0.67 28.09
C LEU A 1 -12.38 -1.27 27.05
N SER A 2 -12.81 -2.29 26.31
CA SER A 2 -11.99 -2.97 25.30
C SER A 2 -12.69 -2.92 23.95
N VAL A 3 -11.96 -2.62 22.87
CA VAL A 3 -12.46 -2.58 21.50
C VAL A 3 -11.90 -3.78 20.73
N THR A 4 -12.79 -4.59 20.16
CA THR A 4 -12.42 -5.73 19.32
C THR A 4 -12.47 -5.30 17.85
N LEU A 5 -11.39 -5.57 17.12
CA LEU A 5 -11.25 -5.24 15.71
C LEU A 5 -11.02 -6.51 14.90
N GLN A 6 -11.40 -6.48 13.62
CA GLN A 6 -11.08 -7.52 12.65
C GLN A 6 -10.35 -6.91 11.45
N PRO A 7 -9.40 -7.63 10.82
CA PRO A 7 -8.75 -7.17 9.61
C PRO A 7 -9.74 -6.94 8.46
N THR A 8 -9.53 -5.88 7.68
CA THR A 8 -10.30 -5.63 6.46
C THR A 8 -9.77 -6.45 5.28
N ILE A 9 -10.60 -6.63 4.26
CA ILE A 9 -10.17 -7.20 2.99
C ILE A 9 -9.16 -6.25 2.33
N ASP A 10 -8.11 -6.82 1.77
CA ASP A 10 -7.04 -6.10 1.09
C ASP A 10 -7.41 -5.78 -0.36
N ILE A 11 -8.18 -4.70 -0.55
CA ILE A 11 -8.74 -4.32 -1.86
C ILE A 11 -7.66 -4.18 -2.93
N LEU A 12 -6.54 -3.51 -2.61
CA LEU A 12 -5.49 -3.26 -3.60
C LEU A 12 -4.84 -4.56 -4.08
N LYS A 13 -4.64 -5.53 -3.17
CA LYS A 13 -4.14 -6.86 -3.54
C LYS A 13 -5.16 -7.64 -4.36
N THR A 14 -6.44 -7.56 -4.01
CA THR A 14 -7.52 -8.20 -4.79
C THR A 14 -7.54 -7.67 -6.23
N LEU A 15 -7.43 -6.35 -6.41
CA LEU A 15 -7.34 -5.74 -7.73
C LEU A 15 -6.05 -6.13 -8.46
N GLY A 16 -4.92 -6.13 -7.77
CA GLY A 16 -3.64 -6.54 -8.35
C GLY A 16 -3.60 -8.00 -8.80
N ALA A 17 -4.33 -8.90 -8.12
CA ALA A 17 -4.46 -10.29 -8.54
C ALA A 17 -5.39 -10.48 -9.75
N ALA A 18 -6.38 -9.58 -9.92
CA ALA A 18 -7.35 -9.64 -11.01
C ALA A 18 -6.98 -8.80 -12.23
N LYS A 19 -5.96 -7.93 -12.12
CA LYS A 19 -5.57 -7.04 -13.21
C LYS A 19 -5.07 -7.84 -14.41
N THR A 20 -5.51 -7.44 -15.59
CA THR A 20 -5.05 -8.02 -16.86
C THR A 20 -4.17 -7.04 -17.60
N ASN A 21 -4.68 -5.82 -17.80
CA ASN A 21 -4.03 -4.76 -18.57
C ASN A 21 -4.05 -3.40 -17.87
N GLN A 22 -4.64 -3.30 -16.67
CA GLN A 22 -4.76 -2.06 -15.92
C GLN A 22 -3.41 -1.68 -15.28
N PHE A 23 -3.08 -0.40 -15.33
CA PHE A 23 -1.98 0.17 -14.55
C PHE A 23 -2.49 0.50 -13.15
N LEU A 24 -2.04 -0.24 -12.15
CA LEU A 24 -2.52 -0.17 -10.77
C LEU A 24 -1.58 0.69 -9.92
N VAL A 25 -2.10 1.81 -9.42
CA VAL A 25 -1.37 2.72 -8.54
C VAL A 25 -1.97 2.68 -7.14
N GLY A 26 -1.13 2.47 -6.14
CA GLY A 26 -1.49 2.58 -4.72
C GLY A 26 -0.79 3.76 -4.03
N PHE A 27 -1.23 4.07 -2.83
CA PHE A 27 -0.58 5.04 -1.95
C PHE A 27 -0.06 4.34 -0.70
N ALA A 28 1.09 4.78 -0.21
CA ALA A 28 1.64 4.38 1.08
C ALA A 28 1.95 5.62 1.90
N LEU A 29 1.47 5.66 3.14
CA LEU A 29 1.83 6.65 4.13
C LEU A 29 2.66 5.95 5.19
N GLU A 30 3.94 6.29 5.28
CA GLU A 30 4.88 5.63 6.18
C GLU A 30 5.53 6.66 7.09
N THR A 31 5.81 6.26 8.33
CA THR A 31 6.54 7.06 9.32
C THR A 31 7.99 6.63 9.49
N ASN A 32 8.31 5.37 9.15
CA ASN A 32 9.62 4.76 9.35
C ASN A 32 9.90 3.76 8.21
N ASN A 33 11.16 3.62 7.80
CA ASN A 33 11.59 2.69 6.75
C ASN A 33 10.72 2.79 5.48
N GLU A 34 10.41 4.03 5.11
CA GLU A 34 9.32 4.39 4.20
C GLU A 34 9.47 3.73 2.83
N GLU A 35 10.67 3.82 2.24
CA GLU A 35 10.99 3.21 0.95
C GLU A 35 10.90 1.69 0.99
N ALA A 36 11.54 1.04 1.98
CA ALA A 36 11.50 -0.42 2.11
C ALA A 36 10.07 -0.94 2.28
N ASN A 37 9.25 -0.23 3.05
CA ASN A 37 7.84 -0.56 3.24
C ASN A 37 7.02 -0.32 1.98
N ALA A 38 7.30 0.74 1.21
CA ALA A 38 6.64 1.03 -0.06
C ALA A 38 6.98 -0.05 -1.11
N LEU A 39 8.25 -0.44 -1.25
CA LEU A 39 8.68 -1.50 -2.16
C LEU A 39 8.07 -2.85 -1.79
N LYS A 40 8.01 -3.18 -0.48
CA LYS A 40 7.32 -4.38 -0.02
C LYS A 40 5.83 -4.36 -0.37
N LYS A 41 5.16 -3.21 -0.21
CA LYS A 41 3.76 -3.03 -0.61
C LYS A 41 3.60 -3.22 -2.12
N LEU A 42 4.38 -2.51 -2.93
CA LEU A 42 4.37 -2.62 -4.39
C LEU A 42 4.35 -4.09 -4.85
N ALA A 43 5.33 -4.88 -4.37
CA ALA A 43 5.42 -6.30 -4.68
C ALA A 43 4.24 -7.11 -4.13
N SER A 44 3.89 -6.94 -2.84
CA SER A 44 2.83 -7.73 -2.20
C SER A 44 1.43 -7.51 -2.78
N LYS A 45 1.19 -6.33 -3.36
CA LYS A 45 -0.08 -5.92 -3.95
C LYS A 45 -0.13 -6.14 -5.46
N ASN A 46 0.97 -6.56 -6.09
CA ASN A 46 1.10 -6.61 -7.55
C ASN A 46 0.74 -5.27 -8.23
N ALA A 47 1.09 -4.15 -7.59
CA ALA A 47 0.86 -2.81 -8.13
C ALA A 47 2.01 -2.43 -9.07
N ASP A 48 1.73 -1.53 -10.02
CA ASP A 48 2.74 -1.01 -10.95
C ASP A 48 3.46 0.21 -10.39
N ALA A 49 2.78 0.97 -9.51
CA ALA A 49 3.38 2.06 -8.78
C ALA A 49 2.79 2.17 -7.36
N ILE A 50 3.62 2.67 -6.45
CA ILE A 50 3.20 3.15 -5.12
C ILE A 50 3.66 4.59 -4.98
N VAL A 51 2.72 5.49 -4.72
CA VAL A 51 3.02 6.86 -4.31
C VAL A 51 3.30 6.82 -2.82
N LEU A 52 4.56 7.00 -2.46
CA LEU A 52 4.98 7.10 -1.07
C LEU A 52 4.86 8.55 -0.61
N ASN A 53 4.07 8.78 0.42
CA ASN A 53 4.05 10.04 1.14
C ASN A 53 4.87 9.88 2.43
N SER A 54 5.98 10.61 2.50
CA SER A 54 6.86 10.68 3.66
C SER A 54 6.38 11.79 4.58
N LEU A 55 6.14 11.47 5.86
CA LEU A 55 5.84 12.50 6.87
C LEU A 55 7.10 13.26 7.33
N ASN A 56 8.28 12.83 6.87
CA ASN A 56 9.55 13.52 7.11
C ASN A 56 9.90 14.52 5.99
N ASP A 57 9.15 14.52 4.90
CA ASP A 57 9.33 15.51 3.83
C ASP A 57 8.49 16.75 4.16
N ALA A 58 9.13 17.92 4.16
CA ALA A 58 8.50 19.17 4.60
C ALA A 58 7.49 19.73 3.58
N GLY A 59 7.45 19.16 2.37
CA GLY A 59 6.70 19.70 1.24
C GLY A 59 7.44 20.81 0.50
#